data_AF-A0A7K7QWI2-F1
#
_entry.id   AF-A0A7K7QWI2-F1
#
_cell.length_a   1.000
_cell.length_b   1.000
_cell.length_c   1.000
_cell.angle_alpha   90.00
_cell.angle_beta   90.00
_cell.angle_gamma   90.00
#
_symmetry.space_group_name_H-M   'P 1'
#
loop_
_entity.id
_entity.type
_entity.pdbx_description
1 polymer ?
#
loop_
_entity_poly.entity_id
_entity_poly.type
_entity_poly.pdbx_seq_one_letter_code
_entity_poly.pdbx_strand_id
1 'polypeptide(L)'
;PLPGVSTVFTDAGKKSRTAAATWQNSEGQWNHHIILAQKEDTLQTLELVAVVWVLVQFKGPVNVVTDSLYVAGVSERIEKADIKEVKSPRLYELFL
;
A
#
# COMPACT_ATOMS: atom_id res chain seq x y z
N PRO A 1 -4.16 -0.19 -16.59
CA PRO A 1 -3.76 1.07 -15.91
C PRO A 1 -4.54 2.25 -16.51
N LEU A 2 -4.97 3.18 -15.67
CA LEU A 2 -5.70 4.37 -16.07
C LEU A 2 -4.75 5.37 -16.76
N PRO A 3 -5.12 5.93 -17.93
CA PRO A 3 -4.28 6.89 -18.63
C PRO A 3 -4.28 8.25 -17.91
N GLY A 4 -3.14 8.96 -17.95
CA GLY A 4 -3.03 10.35 -17.48
C GLY A 4 -3.09 10.55 -15.96
N VAL A 5 -3.01 9.48 -15.16
CA VAL A 5 -2.99 9.56 -13.69
C VAL A 5 -1.67 9.05 -13.12
N SER A 6 -1.35 9.47 -11.89
CA SER A 6 -0.13 9.06 -11.21
C SER A 6 -0.03 7.54 -11.08
N THR A 7 1.16 7.02 -11.33
CA THR A 7 1.51 5.62 -11.09
C THR A 7 2.50 5.57 -9.93
N VAL A 8 2.15 4.81 -8.90
CA VAL A 8 2.92 4.69 -7.66
C VAL A 8 3.36 3.24 -7.49
N PHE A 9 4.65 3.04 -7.32
CA PHE A 9 5.26 1.74 -7.08
C PHE A 9 5.48 1.56 -5.58
N THR A 10 5.01 0.45 -5.04
CA THR A 10 5.11 0.13 -3.61
C THR A 10 5.93 -1.12 -3.38
N ASP A 11 6.75 -1.10 -2.32
CA ASP A 11 7.56 -2.24 -1.88
C ASP A 11 7.72 -2.20 -0.36
N ALA A 12 8.06 -3.32 0.26
CA ALA A 12 8.45 -3.39 1.67
C ALA A 12 9.65 -4.33 1.90
N GLY A 13 10.57 -3.87 2.73
CA GLY A 13 11.76 -4.63 3.10
C GLY A 13 11.67 -5.17 4.53
N LYS A 14 11.66 -6.51 4.68
CA LYS A 14 11.71 -7.16 6.00
C LYS A 14 13.01 -6.84 6.76
N LYS A 15 14.15 -6.80 6.06
CA LYS A 15 15.47 -6.51 6.66
C LYS A 15 15.62 -5.03 7.01
N SER A 16 15.19 -4.14 6.12
CA SER A 16 15.22 -2.70 6.36
C SER A 16 14.17 -2.26 7.37
N ARG A 17 13.13 -3.07 7.58
CA ARG A 17 11.96 -2.74 8.41
C ARG A 17 11.27 -1.47 7.94
N THR A 18 11.08 -1.37 6.63
CA THR A 18 10.46 -0.21 5.99
C THR A 18 9.52 -0.63 4.88
N ALA A 19 8.47 0.15 4.68
CA ALA A 19 7.69 0.20 3.44
C ALA A 19 8.07 1.46 2.65
N ALA A 20 7.93 1.40 1.33
CA ALA A 20 8.24 2.51 0.45
C ALA A 20 7.16 2.67 -0.62
N ALA A 21 6.93 3.92 -1.01
CA ALA A 21 6.14 4.29 -2.17
C ALA A 21 6.93 5.28 -3.02
N THR A 22 7.02 5.04 -4.33
CA THR A 22 7.75 5.90 -5.26
C THR A 22 6.89 6.24 -6.47
N TRP A 23 6.96 7.49 -6.94
CA TRP A 23 6.16 7.95 -8.07
C TRP A 23 6.86 9.09 -8.79
N GLN A 24 6.46 9.32 -10.04
CA GLN A 24 6.91 10.46 -10.82
C GLN A 24 5.89 11.60 -10.70
N ASN A 25 6.34 12.83 -10.45
CA ASN A 25 5.48 14.02 -10.48
C ASN A 25 5.24 14.50 -11.93
N SER A 26 4.41 15.53 -12.09
CA SER A 26 4.09 16.13 -13.38
C SER A 26 5.29 16.72 -14.12
N GLU A 27 6.38 17.02 -13.41
CA GLU A 27 7.63 17.55 -13.98
C GLU A 27 8.61 16.44 -14.41
N GLY A 28 8.22 15.17 -14.25
CA GLY A 28 9.09 14.03 -14.57
C GLY A 28 10.10 13.68 -13.48
N GLN A 29 10.03 14.30 -12.30
CA GLN A 29 10.94 14.02 -11.18
C GLN A 29 10.42 12.88 -10.31
N TRP A 30 11.35 12.05 -9.83
CA TRP A 30 11.04 10.95 -8.92
C TRP A 30 10.89 11.43 -7.48
N ASN A 31 9.78 11.04 -6.87
CA ASN A 31 9.45 11.25 -5.48
C ASN A 31 9.38 9.90 -4.77
N HIS A 32 9.64 9.91 -3.47
CA HIS A 32 9.52 8.72 -2.63
C HIS A 32 9.02 9.08 -1.24
N HIS A 33 8.39 8.11 -0.60
CA HIS A 33 8.00 8.14 0.80
C HIS A 33 8.40 6.84 1.47
N ILE A 34 8.95 6.93 2.69
CA ILE A 34 9.36 5.79 3.50
C ILE A 34 8.52 5.74 4.75
N ILE A 35 7.98 4.56 5.02
CA ILE A 35 7.17 4.25 6.21
C ILE A 35 8.00 3.32 7.08
N LEU A 36 8.22 3.70 8.34
CA LEU A 36 8.95 2.89 9.31
C LEU A 36 8.02 1.84 9.92
N ALA A 37 8.50 0.61 10.01
CA ALA A 37 7.73 -0.49 10.59
C ALA A 37 7.58 -0.35 12.11
N GLN A 38 6.40 -0.69 12.61
CA GLN A 38 6.17 -0.94 14.03
C GLN A 38 6.69 -2.32 14.42
N LYS A 39 6.73 -2.62 15.72
CA LYS A 39 7.27 -3.89 16.24
C LYS A 39 6.41 -5.09 15.83
N GLU A 40 5.12 -4.85 15.69
CA GLU A 40 4.08 -5.83 15.39
C GLU A 40 3.92 -6.06 13.88
N ASP A 41 4.54 -5.21 13.06
CA ASP A 41 4.41 -5.29 11.60
C ASP A 41 5.19 -6.48 11.04
N THR A 42 4.48 -7.30 10.25
CA THR A 42 5.03 -8.34 9.40
C THR A 42 5.37 -7.78 8.02
N LEU A 43 6.06 -8.56 7.18
CA LEU A 43 6.30 -8.16 5.79
C LEU A 43 4.98 -7.91 5.04
N GLN A 44 4.01 -8.81 5.20
CA GLN A 44 2.70 -8.70 4.55
C GLN A 44 1.91 -7.46 4.99
N THR A 45 1.98 -7.12 6.29
CA THR A 45 1.30 -5.91 6.78
C THR A 45 2.04 -4.64 6.32
N LEU A 46 3.36 -4.66 6.17
CA LEU A 46 4.11 -3.53 5.60
C LEU A 46 3.80 -3.29 4.13
N GLU A 47 3.74 -4.36 3.33
CA GLU A 47 3.34 -4.27 1.93
C GLU A 47 1.93 -3.66 1.80
N LEU A 48 1.00 -4.08 2.65
CA LEU A 48 -0.35 -3.53 2.69
C LEU A 48 -0.36 -2.06 3.14
N VAL A 49 0.41 -1.72 4.17
CA VAL A 49 0.57 -0.33 4.67
C VAL A 49 1.06 0.59 3.54
N ALA A 50 2.01 0.14 2.71
CA ALA A 50 2.49 0.92 1.58
C ALA A 50 1.34 1.31 0.63
N VAL A 51 0.48 0.34 0.28
CA VAL A 51 -0.67 0.58 -0.60
C VAL A 51 -1.73 1.45 0.06
N VAL A 52 -2.07 1.19 1.33
CA VAL A 52 -3.02 2.03 2.08
C VAL A 52 -2.55 3.47 2.15
N TRP A 53 -1.26 3.69 2.40
CA TRP A 53 -0.69 5.04 2.39
C TRP A 53 -0.89 5.74 1.04
N VAL A 54 -0.68 5.05 -0.08
CA VAL A 54 -0.94 5.60 -1.42
C VAL A 54 -2.41 6.00 -1.57
N LEU A 55 -3.34 5.13 -1.17
CA LEU A 55 -4.77 5.40 -1.28
C LEU A 55 -5.23 6.57 -0.39
N VAL A 56 -4.62 6.73 0.79
CA VAL A 56 -4.91 7.85 1.70
C VAL A 56 -4.34 9.16 1.17
N GLN A 57 -3.14 9.13 0.57
CA GLN A 57 -2.41 10.31 0.13
C GLN A 57 -2.92 10.86 -1.21
N PHE A 58 -3.25 9.99 -2.16
CA PHE A 58 -3.71 10.38 -3.49
C PHE A 58 -5.24 10.54 -3.48
N LYS A 59 -5.72 11.78 -3.41
CA LYS A 59 -7.15 12.14 -3.31
C LYS A 59 -7.97 11.92 -4.60
N GLY A 60 -7.44 11.20 -5.58
CA GLY A 60 -8.07 10.94 -6.88
C GLY A 60 -7.63 9.60 -7.45
N PRO A 61 -8.05 9.27 -8.69
CA PRO A 61 -7.67 8.01 -9.31
C PRO A 61 -6.15 7.84 -9.37
N VAL A 62 -5.65 6.67 -8.98
CA VAL A 62 -4.23 6.36 -8.92
C VAL A 62 -3.99 4.93 -9.41
N ASN A 63 -2.91 4.72 -10.15
CA ASN A 63 -2.43 3.37 -10.45
C ASN A 63 -1.44 2.95 -9.36
N VAL A 64 -1.73 1.88 -8.64
CA VAL A 64 -0.79 1.29 -7.67
C VAL A 64 -0.16 0.04 -8.29
N VAL A 65 1.17 -0.03 -8.25
CA VAL A 65 1.94 -1.19 -8.71
C VAL A 65 2.63 -1.80 -7.50
N THR A 66 2.30 -3.06 -7.22
CA THR A 66 2.90 -3.85 -6.14
C THR A 66 3.41 -5.18 -6.69
N ASP A 67 4.53 -5.65 -6.18
CA ASP A 67 5.07 -6.99 -6.42
C ASP A 67 4.59 -8.02 -5.37
N SER A 68 3.81 -7.57 -4.38
CA SER A 68 3.21 -8.43 -3.37
C SER A 68 1.97 -9.16 -3.90
N LEU A 69 2.10 -10.48 -4.09
CA LEU A 69 0.96 -11.36 -4.35
C LEU A 69 -0.06 -11.34 -3.19
N TYR A 70 0.40 -11.11 -1.96
CA TYR A 70 -0.49 -10.99 -0.81
C TYR A 70 -1.41 -9.77 -0.97
N VAL A 71 -0.83 -8.59 -1.23
CA VAL A 71 -1.59 -7.36 -1.41
C VAL A 71 -2.50 -7.44 -2.63
N ALA A 72 -2.00 -7.94 -3.77
CA ALA A 72 -2.83 -8.13 -4.97
C ALA A 72 -4.06 -9.00 -4.67
N GLY A 73 -3.87 -10.11 -3.94
CA GLY A 73 -4.97 -11.00 -3.56
C GLY A 73 -5.94 -10.36 -2.53
N VAL A 74 -5.44 -9.59 -1.57
CA VAL A 74 -6.29 -8.84 -0.63
C VAL A 74 -7.16 -7.85 -1.40
N SER A 75 -6.57 -7.06 -2.28
CA SER A 75 -7.28 -6.05 -3.09
C SER A 75 -8.34 -6.65 -4.01
N GLU A 76 -8.09 -7.83 -4.59
CA GLU A 76 -9.09 -8.52 -5.43
C GLU A 76 -10.30 -9.00 -4.61
N ARG A 77 -10.07 -9.41 -3.36
CA ARG A 77 -11.12 -9.97 -2.51
C ARG A 77 -11.86 -8.93 -1.69
N ILE A 78 -11.22 -7.81 -1.36
CA ILE A 78 -11.78 -6.81 -0.44
C ILE A 78 -13.04 -6.15 -1.00
N GLU A 79 -13.15 -6.00 -2.33
CA GLU A 79 -14.34 -5.47 -2.98
C GLU A 79 -15.61 -6.28 -2.65
N LYS A 80 -15.45 -7.58 -2.35
CA LYS A 80 -16.55 -8.51 -2.06
C LYS A 80 -16.60 -8.94 -0.59
N ALA A 81 -15.78 -8.34 0.28
CA ALA A 81 -15.67 -8.73 1.66
C ALA A 81 -16.61 -7.90 2.54
N ASP A 82 -17.60 -8.54 3.18
CA ASP A 82 -18.22 -7.99 4.39
C ASP A 82 -17.17 -8.01 5.50
N ILE A 83 -16.92 -6.85 6.14
CA ILE A 83 -16.03 -6.76 7.29
C ILE A 83 -16.65 -7.58 8.44
N LYS A 84 -16.19 -8.82 8.58
CA LYS A 84 -16.40 -9.64 9.78
C LYS A 84 -15.25 -9.37 10.75
N GLU A 85 -15.50 -9.48 12.05
CA GLU A 85 -14.49 -9.24 13.10
C GLU A 85 -13.12 -9.82 12.73
N VAL A 86 -12.15 -8.93 12.55
CA VAL A 86 -10.81 -9.29 12.13
C VAL A 86 -10.01 -9.68 13.37
N LYS A 87 -9.48 -10.91 13.40
CA LYS A 87 -8.66 -11.39 14.54
C LYS A 87 -7.35 -10.62 14.74
N SER A 88 -6.93 -9.83 13.75
CA SER A 88 -5.75 -8.97 13.81
C SER A 88 -6.19 -7.51 14.01
N PRO A 89 -5.98 -6.94 15.21
CA PRO A 89 -6.29 -5.52 15.46
C PRO A 89 -5.57 -4.59 14.48
N ARG A 90 -4.31 -4.93 14.14
CA ARG A 90 -3.52 -4.13 13.19
C ARG A 90 -4.09 -4.14 11.78
N LEU A 91 -4.58 -5.29 11.32
CA LEU A 91 -5.20 -5.38 10.00
C LEU A 91 -6.53 -4.62 9.97
N TYR A 92 -7.28 -4.66 11.06
CA TYR A 92 -8.51 -3.88 11.22
C TYR A 92 -8.26 -2.37 11.15
N GLU A 93 -7.22 -1.86 11.83
CA GLU A 93 -6.84 -0.44 11.77
C GLU A 93 -6.54 0.07 10.35
N LEU A 94 -6.09 -0.80 9.44
CA LEU A 94 -5.79 -0.43 8.06
C LEU A 94 -7.04 -0.29 7.18
N PHE A 95 -8.19 -0.79 7.64
CA PHE A 95 -9.45 -0.77 6.91
C PHE A 95 -10.49 0.19 7.49
N LEU A 96 -10.16 0.93 8.57
CA LEU A 96 -10.93 2.06 9.09
C LEU A 96 -10.56 3.37 8.39
#